data_AF-A0A7Y8IDY6-F1
#
_entry.id   AF-A0A7Y8IDY6-F1
#
_cell.length_a   1.000
_cell.length_b   1.000
_cell.length_c   1.000
_cell.angle_alpha   90.00
_cell.angle_beta   90.00
_cell.angle_gamma   90.00
#
_symmetry.space_group_name_H-M   'P 1'
#
loop_
_entity.id
_entity.type
_entity.pdbx_description
1 polymer ?
#
loop_
_entity_poly.entity_id
_entity_poly.type
_entity_poly.pdbx_seq_one_letter_code
_entity_poly.pdbx_strand_id
1 'polypeptide(L)'
;MSLSLSMLYSDGAIKDFGSTLRRALRMEEIQDYASLIELENAEKEGEFADALRKFLRRYESHARRLHLRRPTEESLERLMKLVSDYGVRPVRAALVSHALVKGTREEE
;
A
#
# COMPACT_ATOMS: atom_id res chain seq x y z
N MET A 1 -6.78 -3.90 23.42
CA MET A 1 -6.27 -2.54 23.13
C MET A 1 -7.28 -1.83 22.24
N SER A 2 -7.59 -0.56 22.50
CA SER A 2 -8.43 0.22 21.59
C SER A 2 -7.68 0.47 20.28
N LEU A 3 -8.28 0.06 19.16
CA LEU A 3 -7.73 0.30 17.81
C LEU A 3 -7.64 1.81 17.58
N SER A 4 -6.42 2.37 17.64
CA SER A 4 -6.19 3.76 17.28
C SER A 4 -5.96 3.87 15.77
N LEU A 5 -6.98 4.32 15.05
CA LEU A 5 -6.89 4.59 13.61
C LEU A 5 -5.81 5.65 13.32
N SER A 6 -5.61 6.63 14.22
CA SER A 6 -4.57 7.65 14.03
C SER A 6 -3.17 7.04 14.07
N MET A 7 -2.93 6.04 14.93
CA MET A 7 -1.66 5.31 14.95
C MET A 7 -1.46 4.51 13.67
N LEU A 8 -2.49 3.78 13.23
CA LEU A 8 -2.43 3.00 11.99
C LEU A 8 -2.12 3.89 10.78
N TYR A 9 -2.88 4.98 10.59
CA TYR A 9 -2.68 5.89 9.47
C TYR A 9 -1.35 6.66 9.56
N SER A 10 -0.73 6.76 10.73
CA SER A 10 0.56 7.43 10.89
C SER A 10 1.76 6.49 10.75
N ASP A 11 1.53 5.18 10.70
CA ASP A 11 2.57 4.16 10.67
C ASP A 11 3.45 4.29 9.41
N GLY A 12 4.77 4.07 9.59
CA GLY A 12 5.75 4.18 8.52
C GLY A 12 5.50 3.21 7.37
N ALA A 13 5.08 1.97 7.68
CA ALA A 13 4.82 0.96 6.66
C ALA A 13 3.59 1.33 5.81
N ILE A 14 2.55 1.88 6.43
CA ILE A 14 1.37 2.37 5.73
C ILE A 14 1.75 3.50 4.76
N LYS A 15 2.62 4.41 5.18
CA LYS A 15 3.12 5.51 4.33
C LYS A 15 4.01 5.00 3.19
N ASP A 16 4.92 4.06 3.45
CA ASP A 16 5.84 3.50 2.45
C ASP A 16 5.04 2.78 1.35
N PHE A 17 4.14 1.88 1.73
CA PHE A 17 3.29 1.17 0.77
C PHE A 17 2.22 2.07 0.15
N GLY A 18 1.59 2.96 0.91
CA GLY A 18 0.58 3.89 0.39
C GLY A 18 1.15 4.85 -0.66
N SER A 19 2.37 5.36 -0.44
CA SER A 19 3.07 6.19 -1.44
C SER A 19 3.51 5.40 -2.68
N THR A 20 3.85 4.13 -2.51
CA THR A 20 4.17 3.23 -3.63
C THR A 20 2.91 2.93 -4.45
N LEU A 21 1.80 2.59 -3.79
CA LEU A 21 0.50 2.38 -4.42
C LEU A 21 0.04 3.64 -5.16
N ARG A 22 0.22 4.82 -4.56
CA ARG A 22 -0.05 6.10 -5.23
C ARG A 22 0.64 6.22 -6.58
N ARG A 23 1.96 5.97 -6.62
CA ARG A 23 2.72 6.03 -7.87
C ARG A 23 2.17 5.06 -8.89
N ALA A 24 1.89 3.83 -8.45
CA ALA A 24 1.33 2.81 -9.33
C ALA A 24 -0.02 3.22 -9.93
N LEU A 25 -0.84 3.96 -9.18
CA LEU A 25 -2.16 4.43 -9.65
C LEU A 25 -2.10 5.71 -10.49
N ARG A 26 -1.18 6.63 -10.18
CA ARG A 26 -1.19 7.99 -10.75
C ARG A 26 -0.20 8.21 -11.87
N MET A 27 0.87 7.43 -11.96
CA MET A 27 1.82 7.54 -13.07
C MET A 27 1.20 6.99 -14.34
N GLU A 28 1.26 7.78 -15.42
CA GLU A 28 0.69 7.44 -16.73
C GLU A 28 1.29 6.13 -17.29
N GLU A 29 2.58 5.87 -17.01
CA GLU A 29 3.30 4.69 -17.49
C GLU A 29 2.98 3.40 -16.71
N ILE A 30 2.14 3.48 -15.67
CA ILE A 30 1.79 2.34 -14.80
C ILE A 30 0.29 2.11 -14.75
N GLN A 31 -0.48 3.09 -14.23
CA GLN A 31 -1.94 3.03 -14.07
C GLN A 31 -2.49 1.66 -13.61
N ASP A 32 -1.91 1.09 -12.54
CA ASP A 32 -2.25 -0.24 -12.03
C ASP A 32 -3.53 -0.24 -11.17
N TYR A 33 -4.67 0.01 -11.81
CA TYR A 33 -5.98 -0.04 -11.17
C TYR A 33 -6.35 -1.46 -10.69
N ALA A 34 -5.75 -2.51 -11.27
CA ALA A 34 -5.97 -3.88 -10.84
C ALA A 34 -5.50 -4.09 -9.39
N SER A 35 -4.35 -3.53 -9.01
CA SER A 35 -3.88 -3.56 -7.61
C SER A 35 -4.85 -2.92 -6.62
N LEU A 36 -5.48 -1.80 -7.01
CA LEU A 36 -6.48 -1.15 -6.16
C LEU A 36 -7.67 -2.09 -5.90
N ILE A 37 -8.24 -2.65 -6.97
CA ILE A 37 -9.39 -3.56 -6.87
C ILE A 37 -9.05 -4.83 -6.10
N GLU A 38 -7.88 -5.42 -6.32
CA GLU A 38 -7.45 -6.63 -5.59
C GLU A 38 -7.27 -6.35 -4.09
N LEU A 39 -6.70 -5.20 -3.72
CA LEU A 39 -6.55 -4.79 -2.32
C LEU A 39 -7.90 -4.47 -1.67
N GLU A 40 -8.80 -3.77 -2.36
CA GLU A 40 -10.14 -3.44 -1.84
C GLU A 40 -11.01 -4.67 -1.60
N ASN A 41 -10.83 -5.73 -2.39
CA ASN A 41 -11.56 -6.98 -2.25
C ASN A 41 -10.93 -7.98 -1.27
N ALA A 42 -9.71 -7.73 -0.78
CA ALA A 42 -9.07 -8.61 0.20
C ALA A 42 -9.73 -8.49 1.57
N GLU A 43 -10.39 -9.54 2.05
CA GLU A 43 -11.08 -9.56 3.34
C GLU A 43 -10.33 -10.36 4.40
N LYS A 44 -9.61 -11.40 3.97
CA LYS A 44 -8.83 -12.30 4.83
C LYS A 44 -7.32 -12.04 4.70
N GLU A 45 -6.56 -12.40 5.73
CA GLU A 45 -5.11 -12.14 5.75
C GLU A 45 -4.37 -12.76 4.56
N GLY A 46 -4.74 -13.99 4.18
CA GLY A 46 -4.19 -14.66 3.00
C GLY A 46 -4.52 -13.95 1.69
N GLU A 47 -5.75 -13.44 1.54
CA GLU A 47 -6.17 -12.68 0.36
C GLU A 47 -5.40 -11.35 0.27
N PHE A 48 -5.17 -10.69 1.41
CA PHE A 48 -4.36 -9.48 1.48
C PHE A 48 -2.91 -9.76 1.10
N ALA A 49 -2.31 -10.83 1.63
CA ALA A 49 -0.95 -11.25 1.27
C ALA A 49 -0.82 -11.55 -0.23
N ASP A 50 -1.82 -12.21 -0.82
CA ASP A 50 -1.86 -12.49 -2.25
C ASP A 50 -2.00 -11.22 -3.10
N ALA A 51 -2.90 -10.31 -2.72
CA ALA A 51 -3.06 -9.01 -3.38
C ALA A 51 -1.76 -8.19 -3.31
N LEU A 52 -1.11 -8.17 -2.15
CA LEU A 52 0.16 -7.48 -1.94
C LEU A 52 1.29 -8.07 -2.80
N ARG A 53 1.40 -9.41 -2.85
CA ARG A 53 2.37 -10.10 -3.71
C ARG A 53 2.16 -9.75 -5.18
N LYS A 54 0.91 -9.76 -5.67
CA LYS A 54 0.59 -9.43 -7.06
C LYS A 54 0.93 -7.97 -7.39
N PHE A 55 0.57 -7.05 -6.50
CA PHE A 55 0.93 -5.64 -6.61
C PHE A 55 2.45 -5.45 -6.71
N LEU A 56 3.21 -6.00 -5.76
CA LEU A 56 4.67 -5.90 -5.77
C LEU A 56 5.29 -6.50 -7.04
N ARG A 57 4.77 -7.64 -7.51
CA ARG A 57 5.22 -8.26 -8.76
C ARG A 57 4.98 -7.36 -9.98
N ARG A 58 3.81 -6.72 -10.08
CA ARG A 58 3.51 -5.76 -11.16
C ARG A 58 4.42 -4.54 -11.04
N TYR A 59 4.51 -3.97 -9.84
CA TYR A 59 5.29 -2.76 -9.58
C TYR A 59 6.78 -2.93 -9.83
N GLU A 60 7.37 -4.09 -9.52
CA GLU A 60 8.82 -4.35 -9.66
C GLU A 60 9.34 -4.06 -11.07
N SER A 61 8.61 -4.48 -12.11
CA SER A 61 8.98 -4.23 -13.51
C SER A 61 9.04 -2.74 -13.83
N HIS A 62 8.05 -1.97 -13.36
CA HIS A 62 8.02 -0.51 -13.55
C HIS A 62 9.08 0.18 -12.70
N ALA A 63 9.27 -0.26 -11.45
CA ALA A 63 10.24 0.33 -10.54
C ALA A 63 11.67 0.20 -11.06
N ARG A 64 12.03 -0.95 -11.66
CA ARG A 64 13.33 -1.11 -12.33
C ARG A 64 13.49 -0.20 -13.54
N ARG A 65 12.48 -0.14 -14.40
CA ARG A 65 12.52 0.63 -15.66
C ARG A 65 12.55 2.14 -15.42
N LEU A 66 11.82 2.62 -14.42
CA LEU A 66 11.61 4.04 -14.13
C LEU A 66 12.40 4.51 -12.91
N HIS A 67 13.30 3.68 -12.38
CA HIS A 67 14.12 3.96 -11.18
C HIS A 67 13.30 4.41 -9.96
N LEU A 68 12.11 3.82 -9.76
CA LEU A 68 11.23 4.18 -8.66
C LEU A 68 11.67 3.48 -7.37
N ARG A 69 11.53 4.20 -6.24
CA ARG A 69 11.71 3.60 -4.92
C ARG A 69 10.65 2.53 -4.67
N ARG A 70 11.10 1.40 -4.15
CA ARG A 70 10.29 0.26 -3.71
C ARG A 70 10.06 0.29 -2.19
N PRO A 71 8.99 -0.33 -1.69
CA PRO A 71 8.85 -0.57 -0.26
C PRO A 71 10.00 -1.39 0.30
N THR A 72 10.31 -1.18 1.57
CA THR A 72 11.37 -1.90 2.28
C THR A 72 10.88 -3.24 2.86
N GLU A 73 11.82 -4.18 3.09
CA GLU A 73 11.53 -5.45 3.77
C GLU A 73 10.99 -5.22 5.19
N GLU A 74 11.59 -4.30 5.94
CA GLU A 74 11.09 -3.90 7.27
C GLU A 74 9.64 -3.39 7.21
N SER A 75 9.30 -2.59 6.20
CA SER A 75 7.93 -2.13 6.01
C SER A 75 6.98 -3.28 5.64
N LEU A 76 7.44 -4.31 4.92
CA LEU A 76 6.62 -5.48 4.61
C LEU A 76 6.29 -6.26 5.88
N GLU A 77 7.30 -6.57 6.70
CA GLU A 77 7.09 -7.26 7.97
C GLU A 77 6.17 -6.48 8.90
N ARG A 78 6.42 -5.16 9.00
CA ARG A 78 5.57 -4.25 9.79
C ARG A 78 4.14 -4.21 9.27
N LEU A 79 3.94 -4.16 7.96
CA LEU A 79 2.61 -4.16 7.34
C LEU A 79 1.84 -5.44 7.66
N MET A 80 2.50 -6.61 7.56
CA MET A 80 1.87 -7.89 7.91
C MET A 80 1.51 -7.95 9.39
N LYS A 81 2.37 -7.42 10.28
CA LYS A 81 2.03 -7.30 11.71
C LYS A 81 0.81 -6.40 11.94
N LEU A 82 0.70 -5.28 11.22
CA LEU A 82 -0.48 -4.40 11.31
C LEU A 82 -1.75 -5.10 10.86
N VAL A 83 -1.68 -5.98 9.85
CA VAL A 83 -2.83 -6.79 9.42
C VAL A 83 -3.27 -7.74 10.54
N SER A 84 -2.35 -8.42 11.22
CA SER A 84 -2.70 -9.28 12.36
C SER A 84 -3.21 -8.48 13.57
N ASP A 85 -2.67 -7.28 13.82
CA ASP A 85 -3.02 -6.45 14.98
C ASP A 85 -4.37 -5.70 14.79
N TYR A 86 -4.68 -5.23 13.57
CA TYR A 86 -5.82 -4.36 13.27
C TYR A 86 -6.88 -5.02 12.36
N GLY A 87 -6.56 -6.15 11.74
CA GLY A 87 -7.36 -6.76 10.69
C GLY A 87 -7.11 -6.14 9.31
N VAL A 88 -7.52 -6.87 8.28
CA VAL A 88 -7.30 -6.49 6.87
C VAL A 88 -8.04 -5.20 6.49
N ARG A 89 -9.31 -5.07 6.89
CA ARG A 89 -10.17 -3.97 6.44
C ARG A 89 -9.64 -2.59 6.88
N PRO A 90 -9.22 -2.36 8.13
CA PRO A 90 -8.60 -1.09 8.51
C PRO A 90 -7.28 -0.82 7.79
N VAL A 91 -6.43 -1.84 7.62
CA VAL A 91 -5.13 -1.69 6.96
C VAL A 91 -5.27 -1.34 5.48
N ARG A 92 -6.11 -2.07 4.73
CA ARG A 92 -6.36 -1.76 3.31
C ARG A 92 -6.96 -0.36 3.16
N ALA A 93 -7.89 0.03 4.04
CA ALA A 93 -8.49 1.36 4.01
C ALA A 93 -7.42 2.45 4.24
N ALA A 94 -6.47 2.23 5.17
CA ALA A 94 -5.37 3.14 5.41
C ALA A 94 -4.43 3.26 4.20
N LEU A 95 -4.06 2.13 3.57
CA LEU A 95 -3.23 2.11 2.36
C LEU A 95 -3.88 2.87 1.20
N VAL A 96 -5.13 2.55 0.89
CA VAL A 96 -5.88 3.21 -0.20
C VAL A 96 -6.07 4.70 0.10
N SER A 97 -6.40 5.06 1.34
CA SER A 97 -6.50 6.46 1.74
C SER A 97 -5.18 7.21 1.50
N HIS A 98 -4.05 6.65 1.92
CA HIS A 98 -2.73 7.23 1.65
C HIS A 98 -2.40 7.34 0.17
N ALA A 99 -2.88 6.40 -0.64
CA ALA A 99 -2.71 6.46 -2.08
C ALA A 99 -3.56 7.56 -2.74
N LEU A 100 -4.73 7.87 -2.18
CA LEU A 100 -5.70 8.79 -2.77
C LEU A 100 -5.66 10.24 -2.25
N VAL A 101 -5.14 10.49 -1.05
CA VAL A 101 -4.99 11.88 -0.56
C VAL A 101 -3.90 12.66 -1.30
N LYS A 102 -4.01 13.99 -1.36
CA LYS A 102 -2.94 14.84 -1.90
C LYS A 102 -1.67 14.67 -1.06
N GLY A 103 -0.53 14.55 -1.73
CA GLY A 103 0.77 14.40 -1.09
C GLY A 103 1.24 15.77 -0.63
N THR A 104 1.79 15.87 0.56
CA THR A 104 2.38 17.13 1.04
C THR A 104 3.56 17.62 0.19
N ARG A 105 4.10 16.75 -0.69
CA ARG A 105 5.15 17.06 -1.68
C ARG A 105 4.67 16.91 -3.13
N GLU A 106 3.36 16.81 -3.37
CA GLU A 106 2.82 17.04 -4.72
C GLU A 106 2.84 18.55 -4.94
N GLU A 107 4.03 19.06 -5.25
CA GLU A 107 4.18 20.32 -5.99
C GLU A 107 3.48 20.13 -7.34
N GLU A 108 2.80 21.21 -7.75
CA GLU A 108 2.07 21.35 -9.01
C GLU A 108 2.90 21.00 -10.25
#